data_AF-A0A937FGL4-F1
#
_entry.id   AF-A0A937FGL4-F1
#
_cell.length_a   1.000
_cell.length_b   1.000
_cell.length_c   1.000
_cell.angle_alpha   90.00
_cell.angle_beta   90.00
_cell.angle_gamma   90.00
#
_symmetry.space_group_name_H-M   'P 1'
#
loop_
_entity.id
_entity.type
_entity.pdbx_description
1 polymer ?
#
loop_
_entity_poly.entity_id
_entity_poly.type
_entity_poly.pdbx_seq_one_letter_code
_entity_poly.pdbx_strand_id
1 'polypeptide(L)'
;MKMREYDYIKGNNALNPQRKLREPDREEYEKLKRARKQRQVIINNKKAKLRAGMTQIILLVFIFGMVTIFRDSQVYKIQKSMASIDSDIKAVEADNEALNLDVLKASSLGNVKEKAEKNLGMTIPKKGDIIKVDLSQNNFNLQQVDNTKVGDTTLLEKMMDALW
;
A
#
# COMPACT_ATOMS: atom_id res chain seq x y z
N MET A 1 31.44 55.11 45.79
CA MET A 1 30.70 55.25 47.07
C MET A 1 30.44 56.74 47.28
N LYS A 2 29.18 57.19 47.31
CA LYS A 2 28.80 58.43 48.01
C LYS A 2 27.36 58.29 48.45
N MET A 3 27.20 58.32 49.77
CA MET A 3 25.98 58.06 50.50
C MET A 3 24.94 59.12 50.16
N ARG A 4 23.68 58.70 50.09
CA ARG A 4 22.55 59.63 50.08
C ARG A 4 22.36 60.07 51.52
N GLU A 5 22.82 61.27 51.85
CA GLU A 5 22.44 61.91 53.10
C GLU A 5 20.98 62.32 52.98
N TYR A 6 20.15 61.62 53.76
CA TYR A 6 18.75 61.99 53.96
C TYR A 6 18.71 62.92 55.18
N ASP A 7 18.64 64.22 54.94
CA ASP A 7 18.28 65.15 56.00
C ASP A 7 16.75 65.25 56.08
N TYR A 8 16.19 64.48 57.00
CA TYR A 8 14.82 64.64 57.45
C TYR A 8 14.77 65.84 58.39
N ILE A 9 14.17 66.94 57.96
CA ILE A 9 13.93 68.08 58.86
C ILE A 9 12.43 68.16 59.18
N LYS A 10 12.10 67.68 60.39
CA LYS A 10 10.87 68.01 61.12
C LYS A 10 10.92 69.50 61.50
N GLY A 11 10.28 70.34 60.69
CA GLY A 11 9.85 71.70 61.07
C GLY A 11 10.92 72.79 61.25
N ASN A 12 10.46 74.02 60.97
CA ASN A 12 10.99 75.35 61.30
C ASN A 12 11.82 76.14 60.24
N ASN A 13 11.23 77.27 59.81
CA ASN A 13 11.70 78.53 59.18
C ASN A 13 13.07 78.69 58.48
N ALA A 14 13.70 77.66 57.93
CA ALA A 14 14.83 77.88 57.02
C ALA A 14 14.35 78.44 55.67
N LEU A 15 14.83 79.64 55.29
CA LEU A 15 14.63 80.24 53.96
C LEU A 15 15.01 79.21 52.89
N ASN A 16 14.04 78.81 52.06
CA ASN A 16 14.13 77.76 51.04
C ASN A 16 15.52 77.72 50.39
N PRO A 17 16.37 76.70 50.68
CA PRO A 17 17.71 76.67 50.14
C PRO A 17 17.63 76.56 48.62
N GLN A 18 18.07 77.61 47.92
CA GLN A 18 18.17 77.59 46.46
C GLN A 18 19.18 76.53 46.05
N ARG A 19 18.66 75.36 45.66
CA ARG A 19 19.46 74.28 45.07
C ARG A 19 20.04 74.83 43.77
N LYS A 20 21.36 75.02 43.74
CA LYS A 20 22.06 75.25 42.46
C LYS A 20 21.83 74.02 41.60
N LEU A 21 21.00 74.16 40.57
CA LEU A 21 20.89 73.16 39.52
C LEU A 21 22.29 73.02 38.93
N ARG A 22 22.99 71.93 39.25
CA ARG A 22 24.23 71.61 38.55
C ARG A 22 23.82 71.32 37.12
N GLU A 23 24.20 72.20 36.19
CA GLU A 23 23.95 71.96 34.77
C GLU A 23 24.54 70.59 34.41
N PRO A 24 23.74 69.70 33.81
CA PRO A 24 24.21 68.38 33.45
C PRO A 24 25.35 68.57 32.44
N ASP A 25 26.50 67.94 32.74
CA ASP A 25 27.63 67.96 31.84
C ASP A 25 27.20 67.35 30.49
N ARG A 26 27.21 68.17 29.44
CA ARG A 26 26.70 67.80 28.10
C ARG A 26 27.42 66.57 27.57
N GLU A 27 28.69 66.41 27.90
CA GLU A 27 29.47 65.24 27.50
C GLU A 27 29.00 63.96 28.18
N GLU A 28 28.69 64.04 29.48
CA GLU A 28 28.22 62.89 30.26
C GLU A 28 26.82 62.45 29.78
N TYR A 29 25.95 63.41 29.45
CA TYR A 29 24.64 63.13 28.87
C TYR A 29 24.73 62.42 27.50
N GLU A 30 25.61 62.89 26.60
CA GLU A 30 25.82 62.25 25.30
C GLU A 30 26.45 60.85 25.44
N LYS A 31 27.38 60.65 26.38
CA LYS A 31 27.94 59.32 26.71
C LYS A 31 26.84 58.36 27.21
N LEU A 32 25.97 58.82 28.11
CA LEU A 32 24.83 58.04 28.62
C LEU A 32 23.83 57.70 27.50
N LYS A 33 23.53 58.64 26.60
CA LYS A 33 22.63 58.44 25.47
C LYS A 33 23.18 57.40 24.48
N ARG A 34 24.49 57.45 24.17
CA ARG A 34 25.17 56.45 23.35
C ARG A 34 25.15 55.08 24.02
N ALA A 35 25.44 55.00 25.32
CA ALA A 35 25.39 53.75 26.08
C ALA A 35 23.97 53.14 26.09
N ARG A 36 22.92 53.96 26.23
CA ARG A 36 21.52 53.51 26.14
C ARG A 36 21.18 52.96 24.75
N LYS A 37 21.58 53.65 23.68
CA LYS A 37 21.38 53.16 22.30
C LYS A 37 22.09 51.83 22.06
N GLN A 38 23.35 51.69 22.49
CA GLN A 38 24.11 50.45 22.34
C GLN A 38 23.45 49.30 23.11
N ARG A 39 23.00 49.53 24.35
CA ARG A 39 22.23 48.54 25.11
C ARG A 39 20.94 48.13 24.39
N GLN A 40 20.21 49.08 23.83
CA GLN A 40 18.98 48.78 23.09
C GLN A 40 19.26 47.92 21.84
N VAL A 41 20.32 48.21 21.08
CA VAL A 41 20.72 47.42 19.91
C VAL A 41 21.08 45.99 20.32
N ILE A 42 21.84 45.81 21.41
CA ILE A 42 22.19 44.48 21.92
C ILE A 42 20.93 43.69 22.32
N ILE A 43 20.00 44.32 23.04
CA ILE A 43 18.74 43.69 23.46
C ILE A 43 17.90 43.31 22.23
N ASN A 44 17.78 44.20 21.25
CA ASN A 44 17.02 43.95 20.03
C ASN A 44 17.63 42.80 19.21
N ASN A 45 18.96 42.75 19.08
CA ASN A 45 19.67 41.67 18.39
C ASN A 45 19.49 40.32 19.11
N LYS A 46 19.51 40.30 20.45
CA LYS A 46 19.20 39.08 21.22
C LYS A 46 17.76 38.62 20.97
N LYS A 47 16.78 39.53 20.99
CA LYS A 47 15.38 39.22 20.69
C LYS A 47 15.18 38.72 19.25
N ALA A 48 15.87 39.31 18.27
CA ALA A 48 15.82 38.89 16.89
C ALA A 48 16.38 37.47 16.70
N LYS A 49 17.50 37.14 17.33
CA LYS A 49 18.06 35.77 17.31
C LYS A 49 17.11 34.73 17.91
N LEU A 50 16.47 35.06 19.04
CA LEU A 50 15.48 34.18 19.66
C LEU A 50 14.26 33.96 18.76
N ARG A 51 13.75 35.02 18.13
CA ARG A 51 12.65 34.92 17.16
C ARG A 51 13.04 34.07 15.96
N ALA A 52 14.24 34.28 15.40
CA ALA A 52 14.73 33.50 14.27
C ALA A 52 14.85 32.00 14.60
N GLY A 53 15.38 31.64 15.77
CA GLY A 53 15.43 30.25 16.22
C GLY A 53 14.04 29.63 16.40
N MET A 54 13.09 30.39 16.95
CA MET A 54 11.70 29.94 17.08
C MET A 54 11.03 29.74 15.71
N THR A 55 11.27 30.64 14.74
CA THR A 55 10.78 30.49 13.36
C THR A 55 11.36 29.24 12.69
N GLN A 56 12.64 28.92 12.92
CA GLN A 56 13.25 27.69 12.39
C GLN A 56 12.59 26.42 12.95
N ILE A 57 12.26 26.39 14.24
CA ILE A 57 11.56 25.26 14.86
C ILE A 57 10.15 25.11 14.27
N ILE A 58 9.40 26.20 14.13
CA ILE A 58 8.07 26.19 13.51
C ILE A 58 8.15 25.65 12.07
N LEU A 59 9.16 26.08 11.31
CA LEU A 59 9.37 25.65 9.93
C LEU A 59 9.71 24.16 9.85
N LEU A 60 10.53 23.64 10.77
CA LEU A 60 10.79 22.21 10.88
C LEU A 60 9.52 21.41 11.18
N VAL A 61 8.73 21.82 12.18
CA VAL A 61 7.47 21.15 12.52
C VAL A 61 6.49 21.18 11.35
N PHE A 62 6.44 22.28 10.60
CA PHE A 62 5.61 22.41 9.42
C PHE A 62 6.01 21.43 8.30
N ILE A 63 7.31 21.30 8.03
CA ILE A 63 7.83 20.32 7.07
C ILE A 63 7.47 18.89 7.50
N PHE A 64 7.70 18.56 8.77
CA PHE A 64 7.32 17.25 9.31
C PHE A 64 5.82 16.99 9.18
N GLY A 65 4.97 17.98 9.48
CA GLY A 65 3.52 17.89 9.30
C GLY A 65 3.12 17.64 7.85
N MET A 66 3.73 18.34 6.88
CA MET A 66 3.50 18.09 5.45
C MET A 66 3.92 16.68 5.03
N VAL A 67 5.07 16.20 5.51
CA VAL A 67 5.56 14.84 5.19
C VAL A 67 4.60 13.78 5.71
N THR A 68 4.07 13.94 6.93
CA THR A 68 3.09 13.00 7.50
C THR A 68 1.81 12.95 6.67
N ILE A 69 1.24 14.09 6.29
CA ILE A 69 0.03 14.13 5.46
C ILE A 69 0.30 13.50 4.07
N PHE A 70 1.46 13.77 3.48
CA PHE A 70 1.83 13.19 2.19
C PHE A 70 1.99 11.67 2.26
N ARG A 71 2.57 11.16 3.35
CA ARG A 71 2.69 9.72 3.64
C ARG A 71 1.31 9.07 3.71
N ASP A 72 0.38 9.67 4.45
CA ASP A 72 -0.97 9.14 4.59
C ASP A 72 -1.69 9.10 3.24
N SER A 73 -1.52 10.13 2.40
CA SER A 73 -2.08 10.14 1.04
C SER A 73 -1.55 8.99 0.16
N GLN A 74 -0.27 8.64 0.28
CA GLN A 74 0.28 7.47 -0.42
C GLN A 74 -0.29 6.16 0.13
N VAL A 75 -0.43 6.04 1.45
CA VAL A 75 -1.01 4.85 2.09
C VAL A 75 -2.44 4.62 1.58
N TYR A 76 -3.24 5.68 1.46
CA TYR A 76 -4.60 5.57 0.89
C TYR A 76 -4.61 5.12 -0.57
N LYS A 77 -3.66 5.59 -1.39
CA LYS A 77 -3.53 5.13 -2.79
C LYS A 77 -3.18 3.65 -2.86
N ILE A 78 -2.25 3.20 -2.01
CA ILE A 78 -1.82 1.80 -1.94
C ILE A 78 -2.98 0.90 -1.46
N GLN A 79 -3.72 1.32 -0.43
CA GLN A 79 -4.90 0.59 0.03
C GLN A 79 -5.96 0.48 -1.07
N LYS A 80 -6.19 1.54 -1.83
CA LYS A 80 -7.15 1.52 -2.94
C LYS A 80 -6.71 0.57 -4.05
N SER A 81 -5.42 0.58 -4.43
CA SER A 81 -4.91 -0.38 -5.42
C SER A 81 -4.95 -1.82 -4.90
N MET A 82 -4.75 -2.02 -3.61
CA MET A 82 -4.80 -3.35 -3.01
C MET A 82 -6.23 -3.89 -2.98
N ALA A 83 -7.22 -3.03 -2.69
CA ALA A 83 -8.63 -3.38 -2.78
C ALA A 83 -9.08 -3.69 -4.21
N SER A 84 -8.60 -2.94 -5.21
CA SER A 84 -8.91 -3.25 -6.62
C SER A 84 -8.26 -4.56 -7.08
N ILE A 85 -7.00 -4.79 -6.70
CA ILE A 85 -6.32 -6.07 -7.00
C ILE A 85 -7.07 -7.24 -6.35
N ASP A 86 -7.55 -7.09 -5.11
CA ASP A 86 -8.31 -8.15 -4.43
C ASP A 86 -9.68 -8.40 -5.09
N SER A 87 -10.34 -7.35 -5.60
CA SER A 87 -11.57 -7.52 -6.40
C SER A 87 -11.30 -8.20 -7.74
N ASP A 88 -10.19 -7.85 -8.40
CA ASP A 88 -9.81 -8.44 -9.68
C ASP A 88 -9.45 -9.93 -9.51
N ILE A 89 -8.74 -10.29 -8.43
CA ILE A 89 -8.45 -11.68 -8.07
C ILE A 89 -9.74 -12.46 -7.87
N LYS A 90 -10.69 -11.92 -7.11
CA LYS A 90 -12.00 -12.58 -6.88
C LYS A 90 -12.80 -12.74 -8.17
N ALA A 91 -12.76 -11.77 -9.08
CA ALA A 91 -13.41 -11.88 -10.38
C ALA A 91 -12.79 -13.00 -11.21
N VAL A 92 -11.46 -13.07 -11.26
CA VAL A 92 -10.72 -14.14 -11.97
C VAL A 92 -10.96 -15.51 -11.35
N GLU A 93 -11.05 -15.60 -10.02
CA GLU A 93 -11.35 -16.86 -9.32
C GLU A 93 -12.78 -17.33 -9.63
N ALA A 94 -13.76 -16.43 -9.62
CA ALA A 94 -15.14 -16.72 -10.00
C ALA A 94 -15.25 -17.15 -11.48
N ASP A 95 -14.52 -16.50 -12.37
CA ASP A 95 -14.47 -16.89 -13.80
C ASP A 95 -13.86 -18.29 -13.96
N ASN A 96 -12.81 -18.61 -13.21
CA ASN A 96 -12.17 -19.92 -13.25
C ASN A 96 -13.08 -21.01 -12.65
N GLU A 97 -13.82 -20.71 -11.58
CA GLU A 97 -14.80 -21.61 -11.00
C GLU A 97 -15.98 -21.85 -11.97
N ALA A 98 -16.47 -20.79 -12.63
CA ALA A 98 -17.48 -20.91 -13.67
C ALA A 98 -17.01 -21.79 -14.85
N LEU A 99 -15.77 -21.61 -15.29
CA LEU A 99 -15.18 -22.42 -16.36
C LEU A 99 -15.10 -23.90 -15.96
N ASN A 100 -14.65 -24.18 -14.73
CA ASN A 100 -14.61 -25.53 -14.20
C ASN A 100 -16.01 -26.17 -14.09
N LEU A 101 -17.01 -25.39 -13.68
CA LEU A 101 -18.40 -25.84 -13.66
C LEU A 101 -18.92 -26.16 -15.06
N ASP A 102 -18.55 -25.36 -16.07
CA ASP A 102 -18.97 -25.61 -17.45
C ASP A 102 -18.26 -26.81 -18.07
N VAL A 103 -16.98 -27.03 -17.77
CA VAL A 103 -16.27 -28.28 -18.10
C VAL A 103 -16.96 -29.48 -17.45
N LEU A 104 -17.31 -29.37 -16.16
CA LEU A 104 -17.99 -30.43 -15.43
C LEU A 104 -19.39 -30.71 -16.02
N LYS A 105 -20.15 -29.67 -16.38
CA LYS A 105 -21.45 -29.83 -17.06
C LYS A 105 -21.28 -30.46 -18.44
N ALA A 106 -20.27 -30.07 -19.22
CA ALA A 106 -19.98 -30.66 -20.52
C ALA A 106 -19.60 -32.15 -20.41
N SER A 107 -18.83 -32.50 -19.37
CA SER A 107 -18.46 -33.89 -19.07
C SER A 107 -19.55 -34.66 -18.32
N SER A 108 -20.58 -33.99 -17.81
CA SER A 108 -21.63 -34.63 -17.03
C SER A 108 -22.44 -35.58 -17.89
N LEU A 109 -22.81 -36.72 -17.31
CA LEU A 109 -23.60 -37.76 -17.97
C LEU A 109 -24.90 -37.22 -18.59
N GLY A 110 -25.48 -36.16 -18.02
CA GLY A 110 -26.70 -35.52 -18.54
C GLY A 110 -26.50 -34.89 -19.91
N ASN A 111 -25.37 -34.21 -20.11
CA ASN A 111 -25.06 -33.54 -21.38
C ASN A 111 -24.63 -34.56 -22.44
N VAL A 112 -23.89 -35.60 -22.04
CA VAL A 112 -23.58 -36.76 -22.90
C VAL A 112 -24.85 -37.49 -23.33
N LYS A 113 -25.77 -37.73 -22.39
CA LYS A 113 -27.08 -38.34 -22.66
C LYS A 113 -27.92 -37.51 -23.61
N GLU A 114 -28.02 -36.20 -23.39
CA GLU A 114 -28.77 -35.31 -24.28
C GLU A 114 -28.17 -35.28 -25.69
N LYS A 115 -26.84 -35.22 -25.81
CA LYS A 115 -26.16 -35.24 -27.10
C LYS A 115 -26.34 -36.59 -27.81
N ALA A 116 -26.33 -37.69 -27.08
CA ALA A 116 -26.59 -39.03 -27.60
C ALA A 116 -28.04 -39.23 -28.04
N GLU A 117 -29.01 -38.77 -27.25
CA GLU A 117 -30.44 -38.88 -27.57
C GLU A 117 -30.83 -37.99 -28.76
N LYS A 118 -30.37 -36.73 -28.79
CA LYS A 118 -30.76 -35.76 -29.82
C LYS A 118 -29.95 -35.83 -31.12
N ASN A 119 -28.62 -36.00 -31.04
CA ASN A 119 -27.76 -35.94 -32.23
C ASN A 119 -27.39 -37.32 -32.76
N LEU A 120 -27.32 -38.34 -31.90
CA LEU A 120 -26.97 -39.71 -32.29
C LEU A 120 -28.19 -40.64 -32.36
N GLY A 121 -29.39 -40.14 -32.01
CA GLY A 121 -30.63 -40.93 -32.02
C GLY A 121 -30.62 -42.10 -31.04
N MET A 122 -29.73 -42.12 -30.06
CA MET A 122 -29.64 -43.20 -29.08
C MET A 122 -30.85 -43.13 -28.14
N THR A 123 -31.65 -44.19 -28.09
CA THR A 123 -32.78 -44.31 -27.15
C THR A 123 -32.44 -45.31 -26.06
N ILE A 124 -32.90 -45.06 -24.83
CA ILE A 124 -32.78 -46.05 -23.75
C ILE A 124 -33.59 -47.30 -24.12
N PRO A 125 -32.96 -48.49 -24.19
CA PRO A 125 -33.64 -49.72 -24.60
C PRO A 125 -34.75 -50.07 -23.61
N LYS A 126 -35.95 -50.35 -24.12
CA LYS A 126 -37.09 -50.76 -23.29
C LYS A 126 -37.02 -52.26 -23.04
N LYS A 127 -37.74 -52.75 -22.04
CA LYS A 127 -37.75 -54.19 -21.68
C LYS A 127 -38.11 -55.12 -22.85
N GLY A 128 -38.80 -54.62 -23.88
CA GLY A 128 -39.13 -55.36 -25.10
C GLY A 128 -37.99 -55.44 -26.14
N ASP A 129 -37.00 -54.56 -26.04
CA ASP A 129 -35.84 -54.51 -26.95
C ASP A 129 -34.67 -55.37 -26.43
N ILE A 130 -34.84 -56.00 -25.26
CA ILE A 130 -33.82 -56.83 -24.61
C ILE A 130 -33.98 -58.27 -25.08
N ILE A 131 -33.09 -58.71 -25.97
CA ILE A 131 -32.97 -60.13 -26.32
C ILE A 131 -32.13 -60.82 -25.24
N LYS A 132 -32.77 -61.69 -24.45
CA LYS A 132 -32.05 -62.58 -23.53
C LYS A 132 -31.50 -63.74 -24.34
N VAL A 133 -30.22 -63.67 -24.65
CA VAL A 133 -29.50 -64.78 -25.29
C VAL A 133 -29.02 -65.72 -24.19
N ASP A 134 -29.45 -66.97 -24.27
CA ASP A 134 -28.94 -68.04 -23.42
C ASP A 134 -27.57 -68.49 -23.96
N LEU A 135 -26.51 -68.21 -23.19
CA LEU A 135 -25.12 -68.53 -23.51
C LEU A 135 -24.75 -69.98 -23.12
N SER A 136 -25.72 -70.79 -22.68
CA SER A 136 -25.50 -72.19 -22.28
C SER A 136 -24.99 -73.09 -23.41
N GLN A 137 -25.14 -72.68 -24.66
CA GLN A 137 -24.55 -73.34 -25.83
C GLN A 137 -23.45 -72.44 -26.40
N ASN A 138 -22.29 -73.05 -26.68
CA ASN A 138 -21.12 -72.39 -27.26
C ASN A 138 -21.44 -71.94 -28.70
N ASN A 139 -22.12 -70.80 -28.84
CA ASN A 139 -22.54 -70.25 -30.14
C ASN A 139 -21.48 -69.35 -30.78
N PHE A 140 -20.34 -69.14 -30.12
CA PHE A 140 -19.18 -68.53 -30.74
C PHE A 140 -18.38 -69.62 -31.45
N ASN A 141 -18.61 -69.79 -32.76
CA ASN A 141 -17.57 -70.36 -33.61
C ASN A 141 -16.44 -69.33 -33.63
N LEU A 142 -15.55 -69.43 -32.64
CA LEU A 142 -14.19 -68.94 -32.76
C LEU A 142 -13.61 -69.71 -33.94
N GLN A 143 -13.78 -69.20 -35.15
CA GLN A 143 -12.86 -69.51 -36.22
C GLN A 143 -11.51 -69.13 -35.62
N GLN A 144 -10.75 -70.15 -35.24
CA GLN A 144 -9.33 -69.98 -35.01
C GLN A 144 -8.83 -69.45 -36.35
N VAL A 145 -8.63 -68.14 -36.41
CA VAL A 145 -7.75 -67.55 -37.39
C VAL A 145 -6.44 -68.25 -37.11
N ASP A 146 -6.13 -69.23 -37.96
CA ASP A 146 -4.81 -69.85 -38.00
C ASP A 146 -3.81 -68.71 -37.90
N ASN A 147 -2.99 -68.74 -36.85
CA ASN A 147 -1.79 -67.92 -36.78
C ASN A 147 -0.84 -68.45 -37.85
N THR A 148 -1.19 -68.20 -39.11
CA THR A 148 -0.24 -68.22 -40.20
C THR A 148 0.70 -67.09 -39.90
N LYS A 149 1.93 -67.47 -39.58
CA LYS A 149 3.09 -66.61 -39.50
C LYS A 149 3.11 -65.70 -40.74
N VAL A 150 2.68 -64.45 -40.58
CA VAL A 150 2.96 -63.38 -41.52
C VAL A 150 3.73 -62.35 -40.71
N GLY A 151 5.04 -62.36 -40.92
CA GLY A 151 5.95 -61.45 -40.27
C GLY A 151 5.75 -60.05 -40.80
N ASP A 152 5.03 -59.23 -40.05
CA ASP A 152 5.13 -57.79 -40.19
C ASP A 152 6.26 -57.31 -39.29
N THR A 153 7.42 -57.16 -39.91
CA THR A 153 8.57 -56.42 -39.38
C THR A 153 8.09 -55.02 -38.98
N THR A 154 7.83 -54.87 -37.70
CA THR A 154 7.37 -53.60 -37.12
C THR A 154 8.49 -52.59 -37.23
N LEU A 155 8.13 -51.36 -37.62
CA LEU A 155 8.99 -50.23 -37.99
C LEU A 155 10.26 -50.01 -37.15
N LEU A 156 10.28 -50.47 -35.90
CA LEU A 156 11.45 -50.47 -35.02
C LEU A 156 12.60 -51.34 -35.53
N GLU A 157 12.33 -52.49 -36.14
CA GLU A 157 13.36 -53.40 -36.65
C GLU A 157 14.11 -52.78 -37.83
N LYS A 158 13.40 -52.07 -38.72
CA LYS A 158 14.00 -51.30 -39.83
C LYS A 158 14.79 -50.08 -39.37
N MET A 159 14.38 -49.43 -38.27
CA MET A 159 15.15 -48.31 -37.71
C MET A 159 16.43 -48.77 -37.00
N MET A 160 16.41 -49.97 -36.42
CA MET A 160 17.56 -50.54 -35.70
C MET A 160 18.63 -51.06 -36.65
N ASP A 161 18.23 -51.66 -37.79
CA ASP A 161 19.15 -52.18 -38.83
C ASP A 161 19.81 -51.08 -39.67
N ALA A 162 19.26 -49.85 -39.66
CA ALA A 162 19.83 -48.70 -40.37
C ALA A 162 20.83 -47.89 -39.52
N LEU A 163 21.00 -48.25 -38.24
CA LEU A 163 21.86 -47.54 -37.28
C LEU A 163 23.08 -48.37 -36.84
N TRP A 164 23.29 -49.56 -37.41
CA TRP A 164 24.47 -50.40 -37.19
C TRP A 164 24.98 -51.00 -38.50
#